data_AF-A0A812LMV2-F1
#
_entry.id   AF-A0A812LMV2-F1
#
_cell.length_a   1.000
_cell.length_b   1.000
_cell.length_c   1.000
_cell.angle_alpha   90.00
_cell.angle_beta   90.00
_cell.angle_gamma   90.00
#
_symmetry.space_group_name_H-M   'P 1'
#
loop_
_entity.id
_entity.type
_entity.pdbx_description
1 polymer ?
#
loop_
_entity_poly.entity_id
_entity_poly.type
_entity_poly.pdbx_seq_one_letter_code
_entity_poly.pdbx_strand_id
1 'polypeptide(L)'
;MFWYRDHIFAISRKPGKQQKTADDLTLELAKKHHCSFIELDKVKLKYDSFDLDKSGLIEYKEFEAMMFKLLNCSSKSDLPTNRMLRFWQEVDKDGSGSVDFCEFTDWYFKYFASAQ
;
A
#
# COMPACT_ATOMS: atom_id res chain seq x y z
N MET A 1 9.94 14.04 15.60
CA MET A 1 9.37 15.01 14.63
C MET A 1 9.01 14.26 13.39
N PHE A 2 7.75 14.40 12.98
CA PHE A 2 7.09 13.41 12.17
C PHE A 2 7.39 13.58 10.69
N TRP A 3 7.85 12.49 10.06
CA TRP A 3 8.19 12.43 8.65
C TRP A 3 7.05 12.85 7.71
N TYR A 4 5.80 12.80 8.20
CA TYR A 4 4.59 13.15 7.44
C TYR A 4 4.52 14.62 7.02
N ARG A 5 5.08 15.57 7.79
CA ARG A 5 4.97 17.02 7.48
C ARG A 5 5.81 17.49 6.31
N ASP A 6 6.82 16.73 5.91
CA ASP A 6 7.73 17.13 4.83
C ASP A 6 7.62 16.21 3.60
N HIS A 7 7.39 14.91 3.78
CA HIS A 7 7.36 13.96 2.65
C HIS A 7 6.01 13.84 1.95
N ILE A 8 4.89 14.05 2.64
CA ILE A 8 3.56 14.05 2.02
C ILE A 8 3.37 15.26 1.07
N PHE A 9 3.94 16.41 1.41
CA PHE A 9 3.81 17.64 0.61
C PHE A 9 4.54 17.54 -0.74
N ALA A 10 5.49 16.61 -0.89
CA ALA A 10 6.21 16.40 -2.14
C ALA A 10 5.44 15.51 -3.13
N ILE A 11 4.62 14.57 -2.64
CA ILE A 11 3.97 13.54 -3.47
C ILE A 11 2.71 14.09 -4.16
N SER A 12 2.10 15.17 -3.66
CA SER A 12 0.94 15.80 -4.31
C SER A 12 1.25 17.17 -4.91
N ARG A 13 1.98 17.18 -6.03
CA ARG A 13 1.93 18.28 -7.00
C ARG A 13 1.25 17.81 -8.28
N LYS A 14 -0.05 17.53 -8.21
CA LYS A 14 -0.93 17.55 -9.40
C LYS A 14 -1.98 18.65 -9.22
N PRO A 15 -2.01 19.68 -10.09
CA PRO A 15 -3.02 20.71 -10.02
C PRO A 15 -4.34 20.16 -10.55
N GLY A 16 -5.41 20.16 -9.75
CA GLY A 16 -6.77 20.23 -10.30
C GLY A 16 -7.86 19.25 -9.83
N LYS A 17 -7.66 18.39 -8.81
CA LYS A 17 -8.79 17.60 -8.25
C LYS A 17 -8.80 17.64 -6.72
N GLN A 18 -9.98 17.86 -6.15
CA GLN A 18 -10.26 18.09 -4.73
C GLN A 18 -9.45 17.16 -3.80
N GLN A 19 -8.59 17.78 -2.99
CA GLN A 19 -7.59 17.13 -2.16
C GLN A 19 -8.22 16.73 -0.81
N LYS A 20 -8.64 15.47 -0.64
CA LYS A 20 -8.59 14.88 0.71
C LYS A 20 -7.10 14.77 1.06
N THR A 21 -6.66 15.45 2.12
CA THR A 21 -5.25 15.46 2.51
C THR A 21 -4.84 14.05 2.91
N ALA A 22 -3.60 13.64 2.62
CA ALA A 22 -3.14 12.31 3.01
C ALA A 22 -3.18 12.12 4.54
N ASP A 23 -3.17 13.20 5.31
CA ASP A 23 -3.41 13.23 6.75
C ASP A 23 -4.84 12.78 7.13
N ASP A 24 -5.85 13.19 6.36
CA ASP A 24 -7.26 12.81 6.57
C ASP A 24 -7.44 11.31 6.35
N LEU A 25 -6.89 10.80 5.24
CA LEU A 25 -6.93 9.36 4.92
C LEU A 25 -6.20 8.51 5.95
N THR A 26 -5.04 8.99 6.43
CA THR A 26 -4.26 8.28 7.46
C THR A 26 -5.03 8.23 8.79
N LEU A 27 -5.70 9.32 9.16
CA LEU A 27 -6.52 9.35 10.37
C LEU A 27 -7.78 8.47 10.26
N GLU A 28 -8.44 8.48 9.10
CA GLU A 28 -9.59 7.61 8.82
C GLU A 28 -9.19 6.13 8.90
N LEU A 29 -8.05 5.73 8.30
CA LEU A 29 -7.55 4.35 8.34
C LEU A 29 -7.14 3.89 9.73
N ALA A 30 -6.44 4.75 10.50
CA ALA A 30 -6.07 4.43 11.88
C ALA A 30 -7.30 4.19 12.76
N LYS A 31 -8.36 5.00 12.56
CA LYS A 31 -9.64 4.81 13.24
C LYS A 31 -10.36 3.54 12.78
N LYS A 32 -10.36 3.27 11.47
CA LYS A 32 -11.05 2.12 10.86
C LYS A 32 -10.47 0.78 11.33
N HIS A 33 -9.15 0.68 11.39
CA HIS A 33 -8.44 -0.56 11.73
C HIS A 33 -8.12 -0.67 13.23
N HIS A 34 -8.53 0.30 14.05
CA HIS A 34 -8.19 0.39 15.48
C HIS A 34 -6.70 0.21 15.79
N CYS A 35 -5.84 0.54 14.84
CA CYS A 35 -4.41 0.31 14.92
C CYS A 35 -3.68 1.62 15.26
N SER A 36 -2.59 1.50 16.01
CA SER A 36 -1.76 2.65 16.39
C SER A 36 -1.20 3.36 15.16
N PHE A 37 -1.04 4.68 15.26
CA PHE A 37 -0.37 5.50 14.23
C PHE A 37 1.00 4.96 13.83
N ILE A 38 1.70 4.30 14.77
CA ILE A 38 2.98 3.63 14.53
C ILE A 38 2.86 2.48 13.52
N GLU A 39 1.82 1.65 13.62
CA GLU A 39 1.60 0.54 12.69
C GLU A 39 1.26 1.06 11.30
N LEU A 40 0.39 2.08 11.24
CA LEU A 40 0.04 2.71 9.98
C LEU A 40 1.23 3.40 9.31
N ASP A 41 2.12 4.03 10.08
CA ASP A 41 3.35 4.63 9.58
C ASP A 41 4.30 3.56 9.01
N LYS A 42 4.44 2.42 9.67
CA LYS A 42 5.20 1.28 9.14
C LYS A 42 4.63 0.77 7.81
N VAL A 43 3.31 0.59 7.74
CA VAL A 43 2.62 0.17 6.51
C VAL A 43 2.88 1.19 5.39
N LYS A 44 2.85 2.48 5.72
CA LYS A 44 3.12 3.56 4.75
C LYS A 44 4.57 3.62 4.28
N LEU A 45 5.53 3.42 5.17
CA LEU A 45 6.94 3.30 4.81
C LEU A 45 7.16 2.08 3.90
N LYS A 46 6.45 0.99 4.16
CA LYS A 46 6.50 -0.20 3.30
C LYS A 46 5.93 0.10 1.92
N TYR A 47 4.75 0.71 1.88
CA TYR A 47 4.08 1.14 0.65
C TYR A 47 4.97 2.04 -0.21
N ASP A 48 5.53 3.10 0.37
CA ASP A 48 6.42 4.05 -0.31
C ASP A 48 7.71 3.38 -0.80
N SER A 49 8.22 2.39 -0.06
CA SER A 49 9.40 1.63 -0.49
C SER A 49 9.13 0.72 -1.70
N PHE A 50 7.86 0.44 -2.03
CA PHE A 50 7.48 -0.39 -3.17
C PHE A 50 6.94 0.41 -4.35
N ASP A 51 6.40 1.60 -4.12
CA ASP A 51 6.08 2.59 -5.15
C ASP A 51 7.39 3.20 -5.69
N LEU A 52 7.96 2.52 -6.69
CA LEU A 52 9.24 2.88 -7.28
C LEU A 52 9.11 4.14 -8.14
N ASP A 53 7.95 4.31 -8.79
CA ASP A 53 7.67 5.48 -9.62
C ASP A 53 7.19 6.69 -8.80
N LYS A 54 6.92 6.52 -7.50
CA LYS A 54 6.33 7.53 -6.62
C LYS A 54 5.02 8.08 -7.17
N SER A 55 4.27 7.20 -7.82
CA SER A 55 3.00 7.55 -8.45
C SER A 55 1.92 7.83 -7.39
N GLY A 56 2.13 7.34 -6.16
CA GLY A 56 1.18 7.31 -5.06
C GLY A 56 0.24 6.10 -5.11
N LEU A 57 0.40 5.21 -6.09
CA LEU A 57 -0.38 4.00 -6.33
C LEU A 57 0.57 2.83 -6.61
N ILE A 58 0.24 1.62 -6.16
CA ILE A 58 1.02 0.43 -6.50
C ILE A 58 0.40 -0.20 -7.74
N GLU A 59 1.15 -0.22 -8.84
CA GLU A 59 0.72 -0.92 -10.05
C GLU A 59 0.97 -2.43 -9.95
N TYR A 60 0.33 -3.22 -10.83
CA TYR A 60 0.48 -4.69 -10.85
C TYR A 60 1.95 -5.14 -10.88
N LYS A 61 2.80 -4.43 -11.63
CA LYS A 61 4.24 -4.75 -11.74
C LYS A 61 4.99 -4.51 -10.42
N GLU A 62 4.66 -3.45 -9.72
CA GLU A 62 5.27 -3.09 -8.44
C GLU A 62 4.78 -4.02 -7.33
N PHE A 63 3.50 -4.37 -7.35
CA PHE A 63 2.93 -5.38 -6.46
C PHE A 63 3.55 -6.75 -6.70
N GLU A 64 3.80 -7.13 -7.97
CA GLU A 64 4.48 -8.37 -8.30
C GLU A 64 5.88 -8.42 -7.66
N ALA A 65 6.67 -7.35 -7.84
CA ALA A 65 8.01 -7.23 -7.24
C ALA A 65 7.96 -7.20 -5.71
N MET A 66 6.98 -6.52 -5.13
CA MET A 66 6.71 -6.51 -3.71
C MET A 66 6.46 -7.93 -3.18
N MET A 67 5.59 -8.68 -3.82
CA MET A 67 5.21 -10.02 -3.36
C MET A 67 6.39 -10.98 -3.39
N PHE A 68 7.24 -10.90 -4.41
CA PHE A 68 8.50 -11.66 -4.43
C PHE A 68 9.41 -11.32 -3.25
N LYS A 69 9.54 -10.03 -2.90
CA LYS A 69 10.32 -9.59 -1.73
C LYS A 69 9.70 -10.03 -0.41
N LEU A 70 8.38 -9.91 -0.25
CA LEU A 70 7.68 -10.24 1.00
C LEU A 70 7.64 -11.75 1.27
N LEU A 71 7.46 -12.57 0.22
CA LEU A 71 7.40 -14.03 0.34
C LEU A 71 8.79 -14.67 0.27
N ASN A 72 9.85 -13.87 0.09
CA ASN A 72 11.22 -14.32 -0.10
C ASN A 72 11.37 -15.37 -1.21
N CYS A 73 10.48 -15.32 -2.21
CA CYS A 73 10.48 -16.21 -3.36
C CYS A 73 11.38 -15.61 -4.44
N SER A 74 12.43 -16.32 -4.85
CA SER A 74 13.32 -15.87 -5.93
C SER A 74 12.90 -16.33 -7.33
N SER A 75 11.90 -17.20 -7.45
CA SER A 75 11.51 -17.79 -8.74
C SER A 75 9.99 -17.75 -9.01
N LYS A 76 9.63 -17.58 -10.28
CA LYS A 76 8.24 -17.71 -10.79
C LYS A 76 7.64 -19.10 -10.57
N SER A 77 8.47 -20.09 -10.26
CA SER A 77 8.05 -21.44 -9.88
C SER A 77 7.47 -21.51 -8.46
N ASP A 78 7.93 -20.66 -7.54
CA ASP A 78 7.43 -20.60 -6.16
C ASP A 78 6.12 -19.82 -6.06
N LEU A 79 5.96 -18.80 -6.93
CA LEU A 79 4.74 -18.02 -7.02
C LEU A 79 4.12 -18.09 -8.42
N PRO A 80 3.24 -19.07 -8.69
CA PRO A 80 2.57 -19.15 -9.98
C PRO A 80 1.72 -17.88 -10.21
N THR A 81 1.70 -17.41 -11.45
CA THR A 81 0.97 -16.18 -11.85
C THR A 81 -0.50 -16.21 -11.43
N ASN A 82 -1.14 -17.37 -11.42
CA ASN A 82 -2.53 -17.52 -10.95
C ASN A 82 -2.69 -17.17 -9.46
N ARG A 83 -1.70 -17.47 -8.62
CA ARG A 83 -1.71 -17.11 -7.20
C ARG A 83 -1.45 -15.61 -7.03
N MET A 84 -0.53 -15.05 -7.81
CA MET A 84 -0.28 -13.59 -7.84
C MET A 84 -1.56 -12.83 -8.24
N LEU A 85 -2.21 -13.25 -9.33
CA LEU A 85 -3.48 -12.70 -9.81
C LEU A 85 -4.58 -12.79 -8.75
N ARG A 86 -4.63 -13.89 -7.99
CA ARG A 86 -5.59 -14.02 -6.89
C ARG A 86 -5.33 -13.02 -5.78
N PHE A 87 -4.07 -12.81 -5.39
CA PHE A 87 -3.72 -11.78 -4.41
C PHE A 87 -4.03 -10.39 -4.94
N TRP A 88 -3.71 -10.14 -6.22
CA TRP A 88 -4.01 -8.89 -6.90
C TRP A 88 -5.50 -8.58 -6.88
N GLN A 89 -6.35 -9.52 -7.30
CA GLN A 89 -7.81 -9.37 -7.26
C GLN A 89 -8.37 -9.20 -5.85
N GLU A 90 -7.65 -9.65 -4.83
CA GLU A 90 -8.10 -9.49 -3.45
C GLU A 90 -7.73 -8.11 -2.87
N VAL A 91 -6.60 -7.55 -3.30
CA VAL A 91 -6.16 -6.21 -2.88
C VAL A 91 -6.85 -5.12 -3.70
N ASP A 92 -6.90 -5.25 -5.03
CA ASP A 92 -7.58 -4.33 -5.97
C ASP A 92 -9.08 -4.68 -6.02
N LYS A 93 -9.82 -4.22 -5.00
CA LYS A 93 -11.25 -4.53 -4.85
C LYS A 93 -12.11 -3.67 -5.76
N ASP A 94 -11.66 -2.45 -6.03
CA ASP A 94 -12.34 -1.53 -6.96
C ASP A 94 -12.11 -1.95 -8.42
N GLY A 95 -11.11 -2.80 -8.69
CA GLY A 95 -10.76 -3.24 -10.05
C GLY A 95 -10.17 -2.08 -10.86
N SER A 96 -9.55 -1.13 -10.19
CA SER A 96 -9.01 0.08 -10.81
C SER A 96 -7.75 -0.22 -11.63
N GLY A 97 -7.12 -1.39 -11.41
CA GLY A 97 -5.85 -1.75 -12.01
C GLY A 97 -4.65 -1.15 -11.27
N SER A 98 -4.87 -0.57 -10.09
CA SER A 98 -3.85 -0.03 -9.20
C SER A 98 -4.31 -0.18 -7.76
N VAL A 99 -3.38 -0.38 -6.84
CA VAL A 99 -3.69 -0.50 -5.43
C VAL A 99 -3.42 0.83 -4.75
N ASP A 100 -4.46 1.39 -4.15
CA ASP A 100 -4.31 2.60 -3.35
C ASP A 100 -3.85 2.31 -1.92
N PHE A 101 -3.42 3.36 -1.20
CA PHE A 101 -2.92 3.22 0.16
C PHE A 101 -3.97 2.62 1.12
N CYS A 102 -5.26 2.91 0.94
CA CYS A 102 -6.33 2.35 1.77
C CYS A 102 -6.50 0.85 1.51
N GLU A 103 -6.54 0.45 0.24
CA GLU A 103 -6.63 -0.95 -0.18
C GLU A 103 -5.42 -1.75 0.31
N PHE A 104 -4.21 -1.22 0.10
CA PHE A 104 -2.98 -1.83 0.59
C PHE A 104 -3.00 -1.99 2.12
N THR A 105 -3.44 -0.97 2.84
CA THR A 105 -3.51 -0.99 4.30
C THR A 105 -4.49 -2.06 4.80
N ASP A 106 -5.71 -2.10 4.23
CA ASP A 106 -6.72 -3.10 4.55
C ASP A 106 -6.19 -4.53 4.31
N TRP A 107 -5.54 -4.74 3.16
CA TRP A 107 -4.93 -6.02 2.80
C TRP A 107 -3.75 -6.35 3.73
N TYR A 108 -2.86 -5.40 3.99
CA TYR A 108 -1.69 -5.60 4.83
C TYR A 108 -2.08 -5.96 6.26
N PHE A 109 -3.03 -5.24 6.87
CA PHE A 109 -3.54 -5.61 8.19
C PHE A 109 -4.22 -6.98 8.18
N LYS A 110 -5.00 -7.30 7.15
CA LYS A 110 -5.65 -8.62 7.05
C LYS A 110 -4.66 -9.78 7.02
N TYR A 111 -3.54 -9.66 6.32
CA TYR A 111 -2.57 -10.74 6.13
C TYR A 111 -1.41 -10.73 7.14
N PHE A 112 -0.95 -9.55 7.56
CA PHE A 112 0.21 -9.39 8.43
C PHE A 112 -0.17 -9.09 9.89
N ALA A 113 -1.36 -8.56 10.17
CA ALA A 113 -1.80 -8.34 11.56
C ALA A 113 -2.46 -9.56 12.20
N SER A 114 -2.94 -10.53 11.41
CA SER A 114 -3.44 -11.82 11.92
C SER A 114 -2.32 -12.78 12.37
N ALA A 115 -1.05 -12.37 12.30
CA ALA A 115 0.10 -13.18 12.69
C ALA A 115 0.60 -12.90 14.11
N GLN A 116 -0.24 -12.34 14.98
CA GLN A 116 0.14 -11.98 16.36
C GLN A 116 -0.70 -12.69 17.41
#